data_AF-A0A3P1ZZ25-F1
#
_entry.id   AF-A0A3P1ZZ25-F1
#
_cell.length_a   1.000
_cell.length_b   1.000
_cell.length_c   1.000
_cell.angle_alpha   90.00
_cell.angle_beta   90.00
_cell.angle_gamma   90.00
#
_symmetry.space_group_name_H-M   'P 1'
#
loop_
_entity.id
_entity.type
_entity.pdbx_description
1 polymer ?
#
loop_
_entity_poly.entity_id
_entity_poly.type
_entity_poly.pdbx_seq_one_letter_code
_entity_poly.pdbx_strand_id
1 'polypeptide(L)'
;MFYGWKLSLLSMGGNFMLQGTVLYCMNAFMEPLCQINGWTRTELSLSMALAALAGQAAMPLAVSLAARYPLRRLMILGAMLGGAATVGLGHAAHLVPFTLFLTVAWAATQICGGVVGNALMSNWFHYLRGRAFGLANAGTSLSGVLLPLLSMALINHYSVAVAYTVLGLLTFGLAPLSWFLVRDMPQDLALFPDGRRHQPWVSKKHRTPALSFWGMARIPAGYFMGLAFGLTVMVGTSVMSQMKPRFSDLGLEAYPAMLLACAAALCAAVGKYLWGWVCDRFTPLMAMRLVMLGCTLGMGLGFLPSGVWSMSLFSIAFGVCVGGVWTVLPTVVAYYFGSENFLPAYKFLSVFILLRSAGYPVLGCSYDLTGGYGAADLFFLGLLALSLVLSFLLREGRAAEGLIRHHHL
;
A
#
# COMPACT_ATOMS: atom_id res chain seq x y z
N MET A 1 -10.91 -24.91 6.93
CA MET A 1 -10.13 -23.66 6.70
C MET A 1 -10.98 -22.48 7.14
N PHE A 2 -10.45 -21.54 7.93
CA PHE A 2 -11.21 -20.38 8.42
C PHE A 2 -11.63 -19.46 7.26
N TYR A 3 -12.88 -18.98 7.29
CA TYR A 3 -13.49 -18.21 6.20
C TYR A 3 -12.74 -16.90 5.92
N GLY A 4 -12.15 -16.27 6.95
CA GLY A 4 -11.40 -15.02 6.80
C GLY A 4 -10.27 -15.09 5.77
N TRP A 5 -9.63 -16.25 5.59
CA TRP A 5 -8.56 -16.41 4.59
C TRP A 5 -9.07 -16.30 3.14
N LYS A 6 -10.33 -16.68 2.89
CA LYS A 6 -10.96 -16.47 1.57
C LYS A 6 -11.13 -14.97 1.30
N LEU A 7 -11.47 -14.19 2.32
CA LEU A 7 -11.58 -12.74 2.23
C LEU A 7 -10.21 -12.08 2.03
N SER A 8 -9.15 -12.57 2.69
CA SER A 8 -7.78 -12.09 2.46
C SER A 8 -7.34 -12.31 1.01
N LEU A 9 -7.64 -13.49 0.44
CA LEU A 9 -7.35 -13.80 -0.96
C LEU A 9 -8.18 -12.94 -1.93
N LEU A 10 -9.43 -12.66 -1.60
CA LEU A 10 -10.27 -11.75 -2.39
C LEU A 10 -9.71 -10.33 -2.37
N SER A 11 -9.34 -9.81 -1.20
CA SER A 11 -8.69 -8.49 -1.07
C SER A 11 -7.34 -8.46 -1.79
N MET A 12 -6.59 -9.57 -1.77
CA MET A 12 -5.38 -9.74 -2.58
C MET A 12 -5.68 -9.62 -4.07
N GLY A 13 -6.73 -10.29 -4.56
CA GLY A 13 -7.18 -10.20 -5.95
C GLY A 13 -7.64 -8.79 -6.35
N GLY A 14 -8.37 -8.10 -5.47
CA GLY A 14 -8.78 -6.71 -5.67
C GLY A 14 -7.59 -5.76 -5.79
N ASN A 15 -6.64 -5.88 -4.85
CA ASN A 15 -5.38 -5.13 -4.91
C ASN A 15 -4.54 -5.48 -6.14
N PHE A 16 -4.48 -6.77 -6.50
CA PHE A 16 -3.73 -7.25 -7.66
C PHE A 16 -4.30 -6.70 -8.97
N MET A 17 -5.61 -6.75 -9.19
CA MET A 17 -6.24 -6.20 -10.39
C MET A 17 -6.16 -4.67 -10.43
N LEU A 18 -6.70 -4.00 -9.40
CA LEU A 18 -6.90 -2.55 -9.45
C LEU A 18 -5.61 -1.75 -9.31
N GLN A 19 -4.81 -1.99 -8.27
CA GLN A 19 -3.52 -1.29 -8.16
C GLN A 19 -2.55 -1.75 -9.24
N GLY A 20 -2.57 -3.03 -9.59
CA GLY A 20 -1.72 -3.59 -10.63
C GLY A 20 -1.90 -2.90 -11.98
N THR A 21 -3.15 -2.80 -12.45
CA THR A 21 -3.47 -2.16 -13.73
C THR A 21 -3.09 -0.69 -13.74
N VAL A 22 -3.35 0.02 -12.65
CA VAL A 22 -3.21 1.47 -12.61
C VAL A 22 -1.76 1.93 -12.38
N LEU A 23 -0.97 1.18 -11.60
CA LEU A 23 0.47 1.48 -11.38
C LEU A 23 1.38 0.81 -12.41
N TYR A 24 1.26 -0.50 -12.59
CA TYR A 24 2.30 -1.28 -13.24
C TYR A 24 2.05 -1.45 -14.73
N CYS A 25 0.81 -1.69 -15.15
CA CYS A 25 0.50 -1.87 -16.57
C CYS A 25 0.75 -0.61 -17.39
N MET A 26 0.67 0.58 -16.78
CA MET A 26 0.96 1.84 -17.48
C MET A 26 2.37 1.87 -18.11
N ASN A 27 3.35 1.16 -17.54
CA ASN A 27 4.68 1.01 -18.15
C ASN A 27 4.63 0.28 -19.49
N ALA A 28 3.77 -0.73 -19.63
CA ALA A 28 3.58 -1.49 -20.87
C ALA A 28 2.69 -0.75 -21.88
N PHE A 29 1.75 0.06 -21.40
CA PHE A 29 0.80 0.79 -22.24
C PHE A 29 1.32 2.13 -22.76
N MET A 30 2.32 2.73 -22.11
CA MET A 30 2.82 4.08 -22.44
C MET A 30 3.20 4.22 -23.92
N GLU A 31 4.05 3.33 -24.42
CA GLU A 31 4.56 3.41 -25.79
C GLU A 31 3.48 3.11 -26.85
N PRO A 32 2.68 2.03 -26.74
CA PRO A 32 1.55 1.79 -27.63
C PRO A 32 0.53 2.93 -27.65
N LEU A 33 0.23 3.56 -26.51
CA LEU A 33 -0.70 4.70 -26.45
C LEU A 33 -0.14 5.93 -27.17
N CYS A 34 1.16 6.20 -27.05
CA CYS A 34 1.81 7.29 -27.80
C CYS A 34 1.72 7.04 -29.31
N GLN A 35 1.92 5.80 -29.76
CA GLN A 35 1.90 5.46 -31.18
C GLN A 35 0.49 5.58 -31.80
N ILE A 36 -0.55 5.16 -31.08
CA ILE A 36 -1.93 5.17 -31.61
C ILE A 36 -2.54 6.57 -31.57
N ASN A 37 -2.36 7.31 -30.47
CA ASN A 37 -3.04 8.58 -30.24
C ASN A 37 -2.18 9.81 -30.55
N GLY A 38 -0.90 9.62 -30.88
CA GLY A 38 0.05 10.71 -31.12
C GLY A 38 0.39 11.53 -29.87
N TRP A 39 0.04 11.03 -28.67
CA TRP A 39 0.32 11.72 -27.41
C TRP A 39 1.79 11.72 -27.08
N THR A 40 2.23 12.76 -26.37
CA THR A 40 3.58 12.80 -25.83
C THR A 40 3.68 11.99 -24.54
N ARG A 41 4.86 11.43 -24.27
CA ARG A 41 5.14 10.76 -22.99
C ARG A 41 4.94 11.70 -21.78
N THR A 42 5.18 12.99 -21.97
CA THR A 42 5.01 14.03 -20.95
C THR A 42 3.53 14.22 -20.58
N GLU A 43 2.64 14.30 -21.57
CA GLU A 43 1.19 14.41 -21.36
C GLU A 43 0.62 13.19 -20.61
N LEU A 44 1.04 11.98 -21.00
CA LEU A 44 0.65 10.75 -20.30
C LEU A 44 1.16 10.71 -18.87
N SER A 45 2.43 11.08 -18.65
CA SER A 45 3.03 11.11 -17.32
C SER A 45 2.36 12.13 -16.40
N LEU A 46 1.98 13.31 -16.93
CA LEU A 46 1.23 14.32 -16.20
C LEU A 46 -0.17 13.79 -15.81
N SER A 47 -0.84 13.12 -16.75
CA SER A 47 -2.14 12.49 -16.52
C SER A 47 -2.06 11.44 -15.41
N MET A 48 -1.02 10.60 -15.42
CA MET A 48 -0.74 9.61 -14.39
C MET A 48 -0.46 10.26 -13.03
N ALA A 49 0.32 11.35 -12.99
CA ALA A 49 0.62 12.06 -11.76
C ALA A 49 -0.64 12.68 -11.14
N LEU A 50 -1.48 13.34 -11.96
CA LEU A 50 -2.77 13.88 -11.53
C LEU A 50 -3.69 12.77 -10.99
N ALA A 51 -3.77 11.65 -11.70
CA ALA A 51 -4.59 10.51 -11.30
C ALA A 51 -4.11 9.85 -10.00
N ALA A 52 -2.79 9.69 -9.83
CA ALA A 52 -2.20 9.18 -8.60
C ALA A 52 -2.46 10.12 -7.41
N LEU A 53 -2.29 11.44 -7.59
CA LEU A 53 -2.59 12.42 -6.54
C LEU A 53 -4.07 12.40 -6.15
N ALA A 54 -4.98 12.36 -7.13
CA ALA A 54 -6.41 12.24 -6.89
C ALA A 54 -6.77 10.92 -6.15
N GLY A 55 -6.16 9.80 -6.56
CA GLY A 55 -6.32 8.50 -5.89
C GLY A 55 -5.87 8.50 -4.44
N GLN A 56 -4.76 9.16 -4.15
CA GLN A 56 -4.25 9.32 -2.78
C GLN A 56 -5.16 10.23 -1.95
N ALA A 57 -5.67 11.32 -2.53
CA ALA A 57 -6.66 12.19 -1.87
C ALA A 57 -8.01 11.49 -1.66
N ALA A 58 -8.34 10.47 -2.48
CA ALA A 58 -9.53 9.65 -2.31
C ALA A 58 -9.45 8.68 -1.12
N MET A 59 -8.25 8.42 -0.56
CA MET A 59 -8.08 7.51 0.57
C MET A 59 -8.89 7.94 1.81
N PRO A 60 -8.81 9.18 2.35
CA PRO A 60 -9.68 9.64 3.43
C PRO A 60 -11.18 9.53 3.14
N LEU A 61 -11.58 9.74 1.88
CA LEU A 61 -12.97 9.61 1.43
C LEU A 61 -13.41 8.15 1.49
N ALA A 62 -12.62 7.23 0.96
CA ALA A 62 -12.86 5.80 1.02
C ALA A 62 -12.98 5.31 2.48
N VAL A 63 -12.13 5.78 3.39
CA VAL A 63 -12.23 5.45 4.83
C VAL A 63 -13.55 5.94 5.42
N SER A 64 -13.97 7.17 5.06
CA SER A 64 -15.24 7.73 5.56
C SER A 64 -16.47 7.00 5.03
N LEU A 65 -16.41 6.51 3.79
CA LEU A 65 -17.45 5.67 3.20
C LEU A 65 -17.49 4.31 3.90
N ALA A 66 -16.34 3.69 4.14
CA ALA A 66 -16.22 2.42 4.87
C ALA A 66 -16.77 2.49 6.30
N ALA A 67 -16.79 3.67 6.93
CA ALA A 67 -17.37 3.87 8.24
C ALA A 67 -18.90 3.98 8.25
N ARG A 68 -19.53 4.29 7.10
CA ARG A 68 -20.98 4.54 7.00
C ARG A 68 -21.73 3.48 6.21
N TYR A 69 -21.05 2.81 5.28
CA TYR A 69 -21.64 1.84 4.37
C TYR A 69 -21.06 0.44 4.58
N PRO A 70 -21.83 -0.63 4.30
CA PRO A 70 -21.32 -1.99 4.40
C PRO A 70 -20.16 -2.20 3.43
N LEU A 71 -19.06 -2.78 3.93
CA LEU A 71 -17.81 -3.00 3.19
C LEU A 71 -18.05 -3.81 1.92
N ARG A 72 -18.96 -4.80 1.97
CA ARG A 72 -19.40 -5.58 0.80
C ARG A 72 -19.88 -4.72 -0.36
N ARG A 73 -20.76 -3.74 -0.11
CA ARG A 73 -21.30 -2.88 -1.18
C ARG A 73 -20.21 -1.99 -1.76
N LEU A 74 -19.31 -1.49 -0.91
CA LEU A 74 -18.18 -0.68 -1.35
C LEU A 74 -17.23 -1.49 -2.22
N MET A 75 -16.89 -2.73 -1.85
CA MET A 75 -16.04 -3.58 -2.68
C MET A 75 -16.63 -3.83 -4.07
N ILE A 76 -17.94 -4.07 -4.15
CA ILE A 76 -18.65 -4.25 -5.42
C ILE A 76 -18.62 -2.97 -6.24
N LEU A 77 -18.95 -1.82 -5.63
CA LEU A 77 -18.91 -0.53 -6.30
C LEU A 77 -17.50 -0.20 -6.81
N GLY A 78 -16.47 -0.46 -6.01
CA GLY A 78 -15.08 -0.27 -6.41
C GLY A 78 -14.67 -1.18 -7.56
N ALA A 79 -15.05 -2.47 -7.54
CA ALA A 79 -14.79 -3.39 -8.63
C ALA A 79 -15.53 -2.98 -9.92
N MET A 80 -16.79 -2.53 -9.82
CA MET A 80 -17.57 -2.09 -10.98
C MET A 80 -17.03 -0.78 -11.57
N LEU A 81 -16.79 0.22 -10.73
CA LEU A 81 -16.25 1.51 -11.18
C LEU A 81 -14.83 1.36 -11.74
N GLY A 82 -13.98 0.58 -11.07
CA GLY A 82 -12.62 0.32 -11.54
C GLY A 82 -12.58 -0.50 -12.82
N GLY A 83 -13.46 -1.50 -12.96
CA GLY A 83 -13.63 -2.25 -14.20
C GLY A 83 -14.09 -1.35 -15.34
N ALA A 84 -15.15 -0.55 -15.14
CA ALA A 84 -15.69 0.37 -16.13
C ALA A 84 -14.65 1.41 -16.57
N ALA A 85 -13.95 2.00 -15.61
CA ALA A 85 -12.88 2.96 -15.88
C ALA A 85 -11.73 2.32 -16.67
N THR A 86 -11.33 1.09 -16.31
CA THR A 86 -10.28 0.36 -17.02
C THR A 86 -10.67 0.04 -18.46
N VAL A 87 -11.90 -0.39 -18.72
CA VAL A 87 -12.42 -0.55 -20.10
C VAL A 87 -12.41 0.80 -20.82
N GLY A 88 -12.86 1.87 -20.16
CA GLY A 88 -12.89 3.22 -20.70
C GLY A 88 -11.51 3.74 -21.14
N LEU A 89 -10.44 3.38 -20.43
CA LEU A 89 -9.06 3.74 -20.81
C LEU A 89 -8.67 3.21 -22.20
N GLY A 90 -9.14 2.02 -22.57
CA GLY A 90 -8.84 1.42 -23.88
C GLY A 90 -9.53 2.11 -25.06
N HIS A 91 -10.61 2.85 -24.79
CA HIS A 91 -11.44 3.51 -25.80
C HIS A 91 -11.35 5.03 -25.78
N ALA A 92 -10.52 5.61 -24.91
CA ALA A 92 -10.35 7.05 -24.82
C ALA A 92 -9.47 7.57 -25.97
N ALA A 93 -10.08 8.29 -26.91
CA ALA A 93 -9.37 8.93 -28.04
C ALA A 93 -8.69 10.26 -27.66
N HIS A 94 -9.08 10.87 -26.54
CA HIS A 94 -8.55 12.16 -26.07
C HIS A 94 -7.90 12.02 -24.68
N LEU A 95 -6.92 12.88 -24.39
CA LEU A 95 -6.18 12.85 -23.13
C LEU A 95 -7.05 13.17 -21.91
N VAL A 96 -8.04 14.07 -22.05
CA VAL A 96 -8.94 14.46 -20.96
C VAL A 96 -9.81 13.29 -20.45
N PRO A 97 -10.59 12.58 -21.30
CA PRO A 97 -11.34 11.41 -20.86
C PRO A 97 -10.42 10.28 -20.39
N PHE A 98 -9.23 10.12 -20.98
CA PHE A 98 -8.24 9.16 -20.49
C PHE A 98 -7.82 9.48 -19.05
N THR A 99 -7.49 10.74 -18.76
CA THR A 99 -7.13 11.21 -17.41
C THR A 99 -8.29 11.02 -16.44
N LEU A 100 -9.53 11.31 -16.86
CA LEU A 100 -10.72 11.10 -16.05
C LEU A 100 -10.90 9.62 -15.70
N PHE A 101 -10.85 8.72 -16.68
CA PHE A 101 -10.94 7.28 -16.40
C PHE A 101 -9.78 6.81 -15.51
N LEU A 102 -8.57 7.32 -15.72
CA LEU A 102 -7.42 6.96 -14.90
C LEU A 102 -7.59 7.41 -13.44
N THR A 103 -8.12 8.62 -13.21
CA THR A 103 -8.41 9.13 -11.86
C THR A 103 -9.49 8.31 -11.15
N VAL A 104 -10.54 7.90 -11.87
CA VAL A 104 -11.60 7.02 -11.34
C VAL A 104 -11.04 5.63 -11.02
N ALA A 105 -10.20 5.07 -11.89
CA ALA A 105 -9.55 3.78 -11.65
C ALA A 105 -8.65 3.83 -10.39
N TRP A 106 -7.87 4.91 -10.23
CA TRP A 106 -7.07 5.17 -9.03
C TRP A 106 -7.92 5.25 -7.76
N ALA A 107 -9.04 5.97 -7.79
CA ALA A 107 -9.96 6.07 -6.65
C ALA A 107 -10.61 4.71 -6.32
N ALA A 108 -11.00 3.94 -7.34
CA ALA A 108 -11.58 2.62 -7.19
C ALA A 108 -10.63 1.63 -6.47
N THR A 109 -9.31 1.79 -6.64
CA THR A 109 -8.32 0.97 -5.92
C THR A 109 -8.45 1.07 -4.40
N GLN A 110 -8.78 2.26 -3.88
CA GLN A 110 -8.94 2.51 -2.44
C GLN A 110 -10.26 1.91 -1.92
N ILE A 111 -11.31 1.93 -2.74
CA ILE A 111 -12.67 1.51 -2.37
C ILE A 111 -12.83 -0.02 -2.44
N CYS A 112 -12.17 -0.72 -3.36
CA CYS A 112 -12.28 -2.18 -3.44
C CYS A 112 -11.20 -2.90 -2.64
N GLY A 113 -9.96 -2.42 -2.70
CA GLY A 113 -8.79 -3.08 -2.13
C GLY A 113 -8.22 -2.31 -0.97
N GLY A 114 -7.42 -1.29 -1.27
CA GLY A 114 -6.52 -0.63 -0.32
C GLY A 114 -7.12 -0.36 1.05
N VAL A 115 -8.18 0.45 1.13
CA VAL A 115 -8.78 0.83 2.42
C VAL A 115 -9.81 -0.19 2.90
N VAL A 116 -10.77 -0.52 2.04
CA VAL A 116 -11.93 -1.35 2.43
C VAL A 116 -11.52 -2.80 2.69
N GLY A 117 -10.59 -3.33 1.91
CA GLY A 117 -9.99 -4.65 2.15
C GLY A 117 -9.21 -4.69 3.47
N ASN A 118 -8.47 -3.63 3.80
CA ASN A 118 -7.80 -3.51 5.10
C ASN A 118 -8.82 -3.43 6.26
N ALA A 119 -9.89 -2.64 6.11
CA ALA A 119 -10.97 -2.58 7.10
C ALA A 119 -11.63 -3.97 7.32
N LEU A 120 -11.86 -4.71 6.23
CA LEU A 120 -12.39 -6.07 6.30
C LEU A 120 -11.44 -7.02 7.06
N MET A 121 -10.12 -6.93 6.83
CA MET A 121 -9.15 -7.75 7.57
C MET A 121 -9.14 -7.42 9.07
N SER A 122 -9.29 -6.13 9.42
CA SER A 122 -9.39 -5.69 10.81
C SER A 122 -10.61 -6.27 11.54
N ASN A 123 -11.73 -6.46 10.83
CA ASN A 123 -12.96 -7.04 11.38
C ASN A 123 -12.88 -8.56 11.56
N TRP A 124 -12.20 -9.27 10.65
CA TRP A 124 -12.19 -10.74 10.60
C TRP A 124 -11.07 -11.39 11.38
N PHE A 125 -9.96 -10.69 11.57
CA PHE A 125 -8.78 -11.18 12.25
C PHE A 125 -8.49 -10.35 13.49
N HIS A 126 -8.00 -10.99 14.55
CA HIS A 126 -7.58 -10.31 15.78
C HIS A 126 -6.11 -10.61 16.09
N TYR A 127 -5.76 -11.89 16.23
CA TYR A 127 -4.42 -12.36 16.52
C TYR A 127 -3.55 -12.57 15.27
N LEU A 128 -4.17 -12.78 14.10
CA LEU A 128 -3.48 -13.04 12.83
C LEU A 128 -3.64 -11.86 11.85
N ARG A 129 -3.84 -10.65 12.37
CA ARG A 129 -4.09 -9.43 11.59
C ARG A 129 -2.92 -9.11 10.67
N GLY A 130 -1.69 -9.20 11.18
CA GLY A 130 -0.49 -8.90 10.42
C GLY A 130 -0.37 -9.77 9.18
N ARG A 131 -0.51 -11.10 9.32
CA ARG A 131 -0.52 -12.02 8.16
C ARG A 131 -1.66 -11.75 7.20
N ALA A 132 -2.86 -11.45 7.71
CA ALA A 132 -4.03 -11.12 6.88
C ALA A 132 -3.80 -9.84 6.06
N PHE A 133 -3.30 -8.78 6.69
CA PHE A 133 -2.91 -7.54 6.01
C PHE A 133 -1.78 -7.78 5.01
N GLY A 134 -0.77 -8.56 5.37
CA GLY A 134 0.36 -8.87 4.51
C GLY A 134 -0.08 -9.61 3.25
N LEU A 135 -0.93 -10.62 3.40
CA LEU A 135 -1.49 -11.39 2.28
C LEU A 135 -2.38 -10.51 1.39
N ALA A 136 -3.28 -9.71 1.98
CA ALA A 136 -4.15 -8.81 1.23
C ALA A 136 -3.34 -7.76 0.43
N ASN A 137 -2.26 -7.23 1.00
CA ASN A 137 -1.43 -6.22 0.34
C ASN A 137 -0.37 -6.82 -0.61
N ALA A 138 -0.02 -8.11 -0.47
CA ALA A 138 0.94 -8.79 -1.35
C ALA A 138 0.50 -8.76 -2.83
N GLY A 139 -0.82 -8.78 -3.07
CA GLY A 139 -1.40 -8.72 -4.42
C GLY A 139 -0.90 -7.52 -5.24
N THR A 140 -0.73 -6.36 -4.62
CA THR A 140 -0.21 -5.15 -5.29
C THR A 140 1.20 -5.33 -5.85
N SER A 141 2.06 -6.11 -5.20
CA SER A 141 3.41 -6.34 -5.69
C SER A 141 3.47 -7.48 -6.70
N LEU A 142 2.68 -8.55 -6.49
CA LEU A 142 2.58 -9.65 -7.46
C LEU A 142 2.07 -9.16 -8.82
N SER A 143 1.16 -8.19 -8.82
CA SER A 143 0.62 -7.64 -10.06
C SER A 143 1.66 -6.92 -10.89
N GLY A 144 2.72 -6.38 -10.27
CA GLY A 144 3.79 -5.69 -10.98
C GLY A 144 4.63 -6.59 -11.89
N VAL A 145 4.55 -7.91 -11.71
CA VAL A 145 5.22 -8.89 -12.58
C VAL A 145 4.23 -9.45 -13.59
N LEU A 146 3.09 -9.96 -13.11
CA LEU A 146 2.17 -10.74 -13.94
C LEU A 146 1.34 -9.88 -14.89
N LEU A 147 0.83 -8.73 -14.44
CA LEU A 147 -0.09 -7.94 -15.26
C LEU A 147 0.59 -7.20 -16.42
N PRO A 148 1.79 -6.62 -16.29
CA PRO A 148 2.50 -6.06 -17.44
C PRO A 148 2.80 -7.10 -18.51
N LEU A 149 3.20 -8.32 -18.13
CA LEU A 149 3.44 -9.43 -19.07
C LEU A 149 2.17 -9.82 -19.82
N LEU A 150 1.06 -9.98 -19.09
CA LEU A 150 -0.25 -10.26 -19.69
C LEU A 150 -0.71 -9.12 -20.60
N SER A 151 -0.49 -7.86 -20.18
CA SER A 151 -0.83 -6.68 -20.98
C SER A 151 -0.02 -6.64 -22.28
N MET A 152 1.30 -6.86 -22.22
CA MET A 152 2.16 -6.91 -23.42
C MET A 152 1.74 -8.03 -24.38
N ALA A 153 1.45 -9.23 -23.87
CA ALA A 153 0.98 -10.33 -24.71
C ALA A 153 -0.34 -9.96 -25.42
N LEU A 154 -1.28 -9.34 -24.71
CA LEU A 154 -2.55 -8.88 -25.30
C LEU A 154 -2.37 -7.76 -26.31
N ILE A 155 -1.47 -6.80 -26.04
CA ILE A 155 -1.16 -5.71 -26.97
C ILE A 155 -0.54 -6.26 -28.26
N ASN A 156 0.41 -7.19 -28.15
CA ASN A 156 1.15 -7.73 -29.30
C ASN A 156 0.29 -8.61 -30.20
N HIS A 157 -0.65 -9.38 -29.63
CA HIS A 157 -1.52 -10.28 -30.40
C HIS A 157 -2.83 -9.64 -30.87
N TYR A 158 -3.30 -8.61 -30.16
CA TYR A 158 -4.58 -7.96 -30.45
C TYR A 158 -4.42 -6.45 -30.58
N SER A 159 -4.72 -5.69 -29.52
CA SER A 159 -4.61 -4.25 -29.50
C SER A 159 -4.65 -3.71 -28.07
N VAL A 160 -4.29 -2.43 -27.91
CA VAL A 160 -4.35 -1.72 -26.62
C VAL A 160 -5.78 -1.70 -26.05
N ALA A 161 -6.77 -1.45 -26.90
CA ALA A 161 -8.18 -1.41 -26.49
C ALA A 161 -8.65 -2.76 -25.95
N VAL A 162 -8.29 -3.86 -26.63
CA VAL A 162 -8.60 -5.22 -26.17
C VAL A 162 -7.92 -5.53 -24.84
N ALA A 163 -6.64 -5.16 -24.68
CA ALA A 163 -5.91 -5.40 -23.45
C ALA A 163 -6.55 -4.69 -22.24
N TYR A 164 -6.91 -3.41 -22.37
CA TYR A 164 -7.65 -2.68 -21.34
C TYR A 164 -9.04 -3.28 -21.08
N THR A 165 -9.73 -3.72 -22.14
CA THR A 165 -11.04 -4.35 -22.01
C THR A 165 -10.96 -5.65 -21.21
N VAL A 166 -10.00 -6.52 -21.50
CA VAL A 166 -9.77 -7.77 -20.78
C VAL A 166 -9.44 -7.51 -19.31
N LEU A 167 -8.53 -6.57 -19.02
CA LEU A 167 -8.21 -6.19 -17.64
C LEU A 167 -9.42 -5.63 -16.88
N GLY A 168 -10.23 -4.81 -17.55
CA GLY A 168 -11.47 -4.28 -17.01
C GLY A 168 -12.51 -5.37 -16.72
N LEU A 169 -12.67 -6.33 -17.63
CA LEU A 169 -13.56 -7.49 -17.44
C LEU A 169 -13.11 -8.40 -16.30
N LEU A 170 -11.80 -8.65 -16.17
CA LEU A 170 -11.26 -9.40 -15.03
C LEU A 170 -11.53 -8.66 -13.71
N THR A 171 -11.42 -7.33 -13.71
CA THR A 171 -11.76 -6.48 -12.57
C THR A 171 -13.26 -6.53 -12.26
N PHE A 172 -14.13 -6.52 -13.27
CA PHE A 172 -15.57 -6.72 -13.09
C PHE A 172 -15.90 -8.09 -12.48
N GLY A 173 -15.15 -9.13 -12.82
CA GLY A 173 -15.28 -10.47 -12.22
C GLY A 173 -15.12 -10.49 -10.70
N LEU A 174 -14.46 -9.50 -10.11
CA LEU A 174 -14.36 -9.35 -8.66
C LEU A 174 -15.67 -8.89 -8.01
N ALA A 175 -16.56 -8.22 -8.73
CA ALA A 175 -17.84 -7.74 -8.21
C ALA A 175 -18.78 -8.90 -7.78
N PRO A 176 -19.11 -9.89 -8.63
CA PRO A 176 -19.92 -11.03 -8.21
C PRO A 176 -19.22 -11.85 -7.12
N LEU A 177 -17.90 -12.04 -7.22
CA LEU A 177 -17.13 -12.72 -6.18
C LEU A 177 -17.27 -12.00 -4.83
N SER A 178 -17.18 -10.67 -4.82
CA SER A 178 -17.36 -9.86 -3.62
C SER A 178 -18.78 -9.94 -3.06
N TRP A 179 -19.80 -10.00 -3.92
CA TRP A 179 -21.18 -10.18 -3.48
C TRP A 179 -21.42 -11.50 -2.76
N PHE A 180 -20.88 -12.61 -3.28
CA PHE A 180 -21.07 -13.93 -2.70
C PHE A 180 -20.19 -14.20 -1.48
N LEU A 181 -18.94 -13.72 -1.50
CA LEU A 181 -17.95 -14.04 -0.47
C LEU A 181 -17.87 -13.00 0.66
N VAL A 182 -18.09 -11.71 0.39
CA VAL A 182 -17.85 -10.69 1.43
C VAL A 182 -18.98 -10.69 2.44
N ARG A 183 -18.60 -10.85 3.71
CA ARG A 183 -19.44 -10.68 4.88
C ARG A 183 -18.72 -9.68 5.79
N ASP A 184 -19.43 -8.66 6.26
CA ASP A 184 -18.79 -7.49 6.86
C ASP A 184 -18.22 -7.82 8.25
N MET A 185 -18.89 -8.72 8.97
CA MET A 185 -18.44 -9.24 10.26
C MET A 185 -18.45 -10.76 10.31
N PRO A 186 -17.54 -11.39 11.08
CA PRO A 186 -17.57 -12.84 11.29
C PRO A 186 -18.85 -13.31 12.00
N GLN A 187 -19.45 -12.42 12.80
CA GLN A 187 -20.73 -12.64 13.49
C GLN A 187 -21.88 -12.91 12.51
N ASP A 188 -21.82 -12.37 11.29
CA ASP A 188 -22.82 -12.61 10.23
C ASP A 188 -22.86 -14.08 9.78
N LEU A 189 -21.80 -14.84 10.06
CA LEU A 189 -21.69 -16.27 9.77
C LEU A 189 -21.68 -17.12 11.04
N ALA A 190 -22.07 -16.55 12.18
CA ALA A 190 -21.93 -17.17 13.50
C ALA A 190 -20.50 -17.67 13.79
N LEU A 191 -19.50 -17.02 13.21
CA LEU A 191 -18.08 -17.30 13.43
C LEU A 191 -17.48 -16.26 14.39
N PHE A 192 -16.39 -16.65 15.05
CA PHE A 192 -15.56 -15.73 15.81
C PHE A 192 -14.29 -15.36 15.03
N PRO A 193 -13.68 -14.20 15.33
CA PRO A 193 -12.41 -13.81 14.72
C PRO A 193 -11.35 -14.91 14.83
N ASP A 194 -10.53 -15.03 13.78
CA ASP A 194 -9.50 -16.08 13.62
C ASP A 194 -10.01 -17.54 13.67
N GLY A 195 -11.32 -17.78 13.63
CA GLY A 195 -11.91 -19.12 13.65
C GLY A 195 -11.84 -19.80 15.01
N ARG A 196 -11.68 -19.03 16.08
CA ARG A 196 -11.66 -19.54 17.46
C ARG A 196 -13.06 -19.89 17.96
N ARG A 197 -13.15 -20.64 19.06
CA ARG A 197 -14.43 -21.07 19.67
C ARG A 197 -15.11 -20.01 20.55
N HIS A 198 -14.41 -18.93 20.89
CA HIS A 198 -14.90 -17.89 21.79
C HIS A 198 -14.60 -16.51 21.20
N GLN A 199 -15.45 -15.51 21.50
CA GLN A 199 -15.10 -14.12 21.24
C GLN A 199 -13.81 -13.76 21.97
N PRO A 200 -12.87 -13.04 21.34
CA PRO A 200 -11.76 -12.44 22.08
C PRO A 200 -12.36 -11.61 23.22
N TRP A 201 -11.88 -11.83 24.45
CA TRP A 201 -12.40 -11.14 25.61
C TRP A 201 -12.07 -9.65 25.51
N VAL A 202 -13.07 -8.84 25.17
CA VAL A 202 -12.99 -7.39 25.27
C VAL A 202 -13.58 -7.01 26.62
N SER A 203 -12.72 -6.64 27.57
CA SER A 203 -13.17 -6.13 28.87
C SER A 203 -14.19 -5.01 28.67
N LYS A 204 -15.41 -5.15 29.21
CA LYS A 204 -16.42 -4.06 29.21
C LYS A 204 -15.91 -2.77 29.86
N LYS A 205 -14.88 -2.85 30.71
CA LYS A 205 -14.21 -1.72 31.36
C LYS A 205 -13.26 -0.94 30.44
N HIS A 206 -12.88 -1.49 29.29
CA HIS A 206 -11.89 -0.94 28.35
C HIS A 206 -12.44 -0.71 26.94
N ARG A 207 -13.77 -0.56 26.79
CA ARG A 207 -14.32 -0.05 25.52
C ARG A 207 -13.76 1.35 25.29
N THR A 208 -12.86 1.49 24.33
CA THR A 208 -12.38 2.81 23.93
C THR A 208 -13.60 3.56 23.37
N PRO A 209 -13.92 4.76 23.87
CA PRO A 209 -15.06 5.50 23.35
C PRO A 209 -14.91 5.67 21.85
N ALA A 210 -16.02 5.58 21.11
CA ALA A 210 -16.03 5.78 19.67
C ALA A 210 -15.48 7.18 19.36
N LEU A 211 -14.27 7.22 18.81
CA LEU A 211 -13.55 8.46 18.56
C LEU A 211 -13.98 9.02 17.21
N SER A 212 -14.50 10.25 17.23
CA SER A 212 -14.66 11.03 16.00
C SER A 212 -13.29 11.41 15.42
N PHE A 213 -13.24 11.78 14.15
CA PHE A 213 -12.03 12.31 13.49
C PHE A 213 -11.38 13.45 14.30
N TRP A 214 -12.20 14.37 14.82
CA TRP A 214 -11.74 15.47 15.68
C TRP A 214 -11.28 15.00 17.07
N GLY A 215 -11.81 13.88 17.54
CA GLY A 215 -11.31 13.21 18.74
C GLY A 215 -9.89 12.69 18.54
N MET A 216 -9.59 12.14 17.36
CA MET A 216 -8.22 11.69 17.02
C MET A 216 -7.21 12.84 16.89
N ALA A 217 -7.64 13.99 16.36
CA ALA A 217 -6.80 15.18 16.30
C ALA A 217 -6.42 15.74 17.69
N ARG A 218 -7.03 15.26 18.78
CA ARG A 218 -6.64 15.62 20.16
C ARG A 218 -5.69 14.60 20.78
N ILE A 219 -5.43 13.47 20.11
CA ILE A 219 -4.57 12.41 20.63
C ILE A 219 -3.16 12.55 20.03
N PRO A 220 -2.12 12.89 20.83
CA PRO A 220 -0.77 13.10 20.32
C PRO A 220 -0.18 11.82 19.68
N ALA A 221 -0.60 10.63 20.13
CA ALA A 221 -0.20 9.37 19.54
C ALA A 221 -0.60 9.23 18.06
N GLY A 222 -1.72 9.83 17.64
CA GLY A 222 -2.13 9.85 16.24
C GLY A 222 -1.14 10.63 15.36
N TYR A 223 -0.61 11.75 15.86
CA TYR A 223 0.40 12.56 15.16
C TYR A 223 1.75 11.85 15.11
N PHE A 224 2.21 11.27 16.23
CA PHE A 224 3.47 10.52 16.24
C PHE A 224 3.42 9.33 15.28
N MET A 225 2.31 8.59 15.26
CA MET A 225 2.13 7.46 14.36
C MET A 225 2.00 7.92 12.90
N GLY A 226 1.18 8.94 12.64
CA GLY A 226 0.98 9.51 11.30
C GLY A 226 2.28 10.06 10.70
N LEU A 227 3.02 10.87 11.45
CA LEU A 227 4.32 11.40 11.02
C LEU A 227 5.35 10.29 10.82
N ALA A 228 5.44 9.33 11.75
CA ALA A 228 6.40 8.24 11.62
C ALA A 228 6.16 7.45 10.33
N PHE A 229 4.93 6.98 10.08
CA PHE A 229 4.62 6.25 8.86
C PHE A 229 4.65 7.14 7.60
N GLY A 230 4.18 8.39 7.66
CA GLY A 230 4.22 9.32 6.54
C GLY A 230 5.64 9.57 6.04
N LEU A 231 6.57 9.82 6.96
CA LEU A 231 7.99 10.00 6.65
C LEU A 231 8.62 8.71 6.11
N THR A 232 8.37 7.55 6.73
CA THR A 232 8.92 6.28 6.23
C THR A 232 8.39 5.91 4.85
N VAL A 233 7.09 6.12 4.58
CA VAL A 233 6.50 5.88 3.26
C VAL A 233 7.06 6.85 2.23
N MET A 234 7.26 8.12 2.58
CA MET A 234 7.88 9.11 1.71
C MET A 234 9.28 8.69 1.26
N VAL A 235 10.15 8.32 2.21
CA VAL A 235 11.50 7.84 1.86
C VAL A 235 11.41 6.56 1.04
N GLY A 236 10.62 5.58 1.50
CA GLY A 236 10.50 4.29 0.84
C GLY A 236 10.09 4.40 -0.63
N THR A 237 9.11 5.24 -0.95
CA THR A 237 8.57 5.30 -2.32
C THR A 237 9.44 6.12 -3.26
N SER A 238 10.15 7.11 -2.73
CA SER A 238 11.03 7.98 -3.50
C SER A 238 12.33 7.24 -3.86
N VAL A 239 12.91 6.53 -2.89
CA VAL A 239 14.10 5.71 -3.13
C VAL A 239 13.78 4.55 -4.09
N MET A 240 12.62 3.91 -3.93
CA MET A 240 12.19 2.84 -4.85
C MET A 240 11.97 3.32 -6.29
N SER A 241 11.52 4.56 -6.52
CA SER A 241 11.31 5.06 -7.89
C SER A 241 12.61 5.40 -8.61
N GLN A 242 13.62 5.93 -7.89
CA GLN A 242 14.90 6.33 -8.46
C GLN A 242 15.96 5.23 -8.43
N MET A 243 15.58 4.00 -8.09
CA MET A 243 16.52 2.89 -7.94
C MET A 243 17.30 2.57 -9.22
N LYS A 244 16.61 2.50 -10.37
CA LYS A 244 17.25 2.21 -11.66
C LYS A 244 18.22 3.33 -12.07
N PRO A 245 17.80 4.62 -12.16
CA PRO A 245 18.71 5.72 -12.44
C PRO A 245 19.94 5.74 -11.52
N ARG A 246 19.72 5.60 -10.21
CA ARG A 246 20.80 5.56 -9.20
C ARG A 246 21.85 4.49 -9.51
N PHE A 247 21.42 3.29 -9.89
CA PHE A 247 22.35 2.20 -10.21
C PHE A 247 23.10 2.46 -11.53
N SER A 248 22.43 3.06 -12.51
CA SER A 248 23.08 3.47 -13.76
C SER A 248 24.12 4.57 -13.55
N ASP A 249 23.85 5.57 -12.70
CA ASP A 249 24.79 6.65 -12.38
C ASP A 249 26.04 6.14 -11.64
N LEU A 250 25.91 5.02 -10.93
CA LEU A 250 27.02 4.32 -10.26
C LEU A 250 27.83 3.41 -11.22
N GLY A 251 27.55 3.44 -12.53
CA GLY A 251 28.29 2.74 -13.56
C GLY A 251 27.77 1.35 -13.92
N LEU A 252 26.59 0.94 -13.41
CA LEU A 252 25.96 -0.30 -13.87
C LEU A 252 25.29 -0.11 -15.23
N GLU A 253 25.47 -1.09 -16.11
CA GLU A 253 24.68 -1.20 -17.33
C GLU A 253 23.18 -1.21 -17.03
N ALA A 254 22.38 -0.71 -17.97
CA ALA A 254 20.94 -0.52 -17.79
C ALA A 254 20.19 -1.83 -17.43
N TYR A 255 20.66 -2.98 -17.92
CA TYR A 255 20.02 -4.27 -17.69
C TYR A 255 20.25 -4.80 -16.25
N PRO A 256 21.50 -4.91 -15.75
CA PRO A 256 21.76 -5.20 -14.32
C PRO A 256 21.07 -4.24 -13.35
N ALA A 257 21.08 -2.92 -13.64
CA ALA A 257 20.41 -1.92 -12.80
C ALA A 257 18.89 -2.17 -12.70
N MET A 258 18.26 -2.56 -13.81
CA MET A 258 16.85 -2.92 -13.84
C MET A 258 16.57 -4.22 -13.08
N LEU A 259 17.41 -5.25 -13.22
CA LEU A 259 17.28 -6.51 -12.48
C LEU A 259 17.31 -6.28 -10.96
N LEU A 260 18.22 -5.42 -10.48
CA LEU A 260 18.28 -5.07 -9.06
C LEU A 260 17.01 -4.37 -8.60
N ALA A 261 16.45 -3.44 -9.38
CA ALA A 261 15.18 -2.79 -9.04
C ALA A 261 14.00 -3.78 -8.99
N CYS A 262 13.95 -4.73 -9.93
CA CYS A 262 12.96 -5.82 -9.91
C CYS A 262 13.13 -6.73 -8.68
N ALA A 263 14.38 -7.04 -8.30
CA ALA A 263 14.67 -7.82 -7.10
C ALA A 263 14.15 -7.10 -5.84
N ALA A 264 14.36 -5.79 -5.69
CA ALA A 264 13.78 -5.02 -4.59
C ALA A 264 12.26 -5.11 -4.54
N ALA A 265 11.58 -5.01 -5.69
CA ALA A 265 10.12 -5.08 -5.75
C ALA A 265 9.58 -6.48 -5.37
N LEU A 266 10.26 -7.55 -5.80
CA LEU A 266 9.97 -8.93 -5.39
C LEU A 266 10.20 -9.13 -3.89
N CYS A 267 11.33 -8.64 -3.38
CA CYS A 267 11.64 -8.64 -1.96
C CYS A 267 10.61 -7.85 -1.15
N ALA A 268 10.08 -6.74 -1.67
CA ALA A 268 8.99 -6.01 -1.04
C ALA A 268 7.67 -6.82 -1.00
N ALA A 269 7.38 -7.61 -2.03
CA ALA A 269 6.23 -8.51 -2.06
C ALA A 269 6.32 -9.56 -0.94
N VAL A 270 7.47 -10.23 -0.84
CA VAL A 270 7.74 -11.23 0.20
C VAL A 270 7.78 -10.56 1.59
N GLY A 271 8.38 -9.37 1.66
CA GLY A 271 8.47 -8.55 2.86
C GLY A 271 7.10 -8.22 3.46
N LYS A 272 6.07 -7.95 2.64
CA LYS A 272 4.70 -7.72 3.14
C LYS A 272 4.19 -8.88 3.99
N TYR A 273 4.36 -10.12 3.52
CA TYR A 273 3.94 -11.29 4.29
C TYR A 273 4.85 -11.55 5.50
N LEU A 274 6.18 -11.43 5.33
CA LEU A 274 7.14 -11.63 6.43
C LEU A 274 6.90 -10.66 7.59
N TRP A 275 6.74 -9.37 7.29
CA TRP A 275 6.45 -8.37 8.32
C TRP A 275 5.07 -8.53 8.94
N GLY A 276 4.09 -9.02 8.18
CA GLY A 276 2.81 -9.45 8.73
C GLY A 276 2.97 -10.56 9.76
N TRP A 277 3.81 -11.56 9.47
CA TRP A 277 4.15 -12.61 10.44
C TRP A 277 4.91 -12.08 11.66
N VAL A 278 5.83 -11.13 11.48
CA VAL A 278 6.55 -10.47 12.59
C VAL A 278 5.57 -9.70 13.49
N CYS A 279 4.60 -9.00 12.91
CA CYS A 279 3.54 -8.32 13.68
C CYS A 279 2.71 -9.28 14.54
N ASP A 280 2.42 -10.47 14.02
CA ASP A 280 1.61 -11.46 14.74
C ASP A 280 2.42 -12.20 15.81
N ARG A 281 3.73 -12.42 15.58
CA ARG A 281 4.63 -13.11 16.51
C ARG A 281 5.07 -12.21 17.66
N PHE A 282 5.34 -10.94 17.38
CA PHE A 282 5.76 -9.93 18.35
C PHE A 282 4.61 -8.95 18.66
N THR A 283 4.88 -7.83 19.33
CA THR A 283 3.90 -6.74 19.39
C THR A 283 3.94 -5.94 18.07
N PRO A 284 2.80 -5.47 17.54
CA PRO A 284 2.79 -4.64 16.33
C PRO A 284 3.66 -3.38 16.46
N LEU A 285 3.79 -2.81 17.66
CA LEU A 285 4.70 -1.69 17.93
C LEU A 285 6.18 -2.09 17.85
N MET A 286 6.56 -3.29 18.29
CA MET A 286 7.91 -3.81 18.06
C MET A 286 8.17 -4.01 16.57
N ALA A 287 7.20 -4.54 15.83
CA ALA A 287 7.33 -4.70 14.38
C ALA A 287 7.48 -3.34 13.66
N MET A 288 6.78 -2.29 14.10
CA MET A 288 6.96 -0.91 13.62
C MET A 288 8.39 -0.42 13.82
N ARG A 289 8.93 -0.57 15.04
CA ARG A 289 10.30 -0.16 15.37
C ARG A 289 11.32 -0.92 14.56
N LEU A 290 11.14 -2.23 14.40
CA LEU A 290 12.02 -3.09 13.61
C LEU A 290 11.99 -2.76 12.12
N VAL A 291 10.82 -2.48 11.54
CA VAL A 291 10.71 -2.00 10.14
C VAL A 291 11.42 -0.68 9.96
N MET A 292 11.21 0.28 10.87
CA MET A 292 11.81 1.61 10.76
C MET A 292 13.32 1.54 10.94
N LEU A 293 13.81 0.76 11.91
CA LEU A 293 15.24 0.43 12.04
C LEU A 293 15.79 -0.22 10.77
N GLY A 294 15.07 -1.20 10.22
CA GLY A 294 15.46 -1.89 8.99
C GLY A 294 15.54 -0.95 7.78
N CYS A 295 14.58 -0.02 7.64
CA CYS A 295 14.64 1.03 6.61
C CYS A 295 15.83 1.96 6.83
N THR A 296 16.11 2.39 8.05
CA THR A 296 17.25 3.28 8.36
C THR A 296 18.59 2.58 8.09
N LEU A 297 18.76 1.34 8.57
CA LEU A 297 19.96 0.55 8.32
C LEU A 297 20.10 0.22 6.84
N GLY A 298 19.01 -0.17 6.19
CA GLY A 298 18.95 -0.42 4.76
C GLY A 298 19.38 0.79 3.94
N MET A 299 18.94 1.99 4.33
CA MET A 299 19.38 3.24 3.72
C MET A 299 20.87 3.51 3.97
N GLY A 300 21.36 3.19 5.17
CA GLY A 300 22.77 3.28 5.53
C GLY A 300 23.69 2.40 4.67
N LEU A 301 23.20 1.24 4.20
CA LEU A 301 23.94 0.40 3.25
C LEU A 301 24.19 1.09 1.90
N GLY A 302 23.39 2.11 1.56
CA GLY A 302 23.57 2.92 0.36
C GLY A 302 24.85 3.77 0.35
N PHE A 303 25.51 3.93 1.51
CA PHE A 303 26.79 4.64 1.67
C PHE A 303 28.01 3.73 1.59
N LEU A 304 27.82 2.41 1.47
CA LEU A 304 28.94 1.49 1.24
C LEU A 304 29.59 1.78 -0.13
N PRO A 305 30.89 1.46 -0.30
CA PRO A 305 31.58 1.62 -1.57
C PRO A 305 30.79 0.99 -2.72
N SER A 306 30.74 1.68 -3.86
CA SER A 306 29.98 1.28 -5.04
C SER A 306 30.51 -0.03 -5.60
N GLY A 307 29.72 -1.09 -5.45
CA GLY A 307 30.00 -2.41 -5.97
C GLY A 307 28.72 -3.21 -6.14
N VAL A 308 28.72 -4.17 -7.08
CA VAL A 308 27.52 -4.97 -7.39
C VAL A 308 26.95 -5.63 -6.13
N TRP A 309 27.83 -6.09 -5.23
CA TRP A 309 27.44 -6.70 -3.96
C TRP A 309 26.74 -5.73 -3.00
N SER A 310 27.28 -4.51 -2.82
CA SER A 310 26.67 -3.51 -1.92
C SER A 310 25.34 -3.00 -2.48
N MET A 311 25.26 -2.80 -3.80
CA MET A 311 24.04 -2.41 -4.50
C MET A 311 22.95 -3.48 -4.42
N SER A 312 23.34 -4.76 -4.55
CA SER A 312 22.41 -5.90 -4.40
C SER A 312 21.90 -6.02 -2.97
N LEU A 313 22.79 -5.89 -1.99
CA LEU A 313 22.44 -5.96 -0.57
C LEU A 313 21.51 -4.81 -0.17
N PHE A 314 21.83 -3.59 -0.58
CA PHE A 314 20.95 -2.42 -0.43
C PHE A 314 19.58 -2.69 -1.04
N SER A 315 19.55 -3.22 -2.27
CA SER A 315 18.31 -3.46 -2.99
C SER A 315 17.38 -4.44 -2.30
N ILE A 316 17.93 -5.59 -1.88
CA ILE A 316 17.19 -6.65 -1.20
C ILE A 316 16.76 -6.17 0.19
N ALA A 317 17.68 -5.65 1.00
CA ALA A 317 17.41 -5.27 2.38
C ALA A 317 16.38 -4.13 2.46
N PHE A 318 16.56 -3.08 1.65
CA PHE A 318 15.65 -1.95 1.64
C PHE A 318 14.28 -2.34 1.05
N GLY A 319 14.25 -3.17 0.00
CA GLY A 319 13.00 -3.69 -0.58
C GLY A 319 12.14 -4.45 0.43
N VAL A 320 12.75 -5.40 1.17
CA VAL A 320 12.03 -6.16 2.23
C VAL A 320 11.45 -5.23 3.29
N CYS A 321 12.21 -4.22 3.74
CA CYS A 321 11.78 -3.30 4.80
C CYS A 321 10.65 -2.37 4.32
N VAL A 322 10.77 -1.78 3.13
CA VAL A 322 9.75 -0.89 2.56
C VAL A 322 8.43 -1.62 2.31
N GLY A 323 8.48 -2.88 1.85
CA GLY A 323 7.30 -3.71 1.71
C GLY A 323 6.54 -3.90 3.04
N GLY A 324 7.28 -4.00 4.14
CA GLY A 324 6.72 -4.13 5.48
C GLY A 324 5.88 -2.94 5.92
N VAL A 325 6.27 -1.71 5.56
CA VAL A 325 5.64 -0.47 6.03
C VAL A 325 4.12 -0.45 5.77
N TRP A 326 3.69 -0.87 4.57
CA TRP A 326 2.28 -0.91 4.16
C TRP A 326 1.47 -1.99 4.88
N THR A 327 2.13 -3.04 5.39
CA THR A 327 1.49 -4.11 6.17
C THR A 327 1.43 -3.78 7.66
N VAL A 328 2.51 -3.21 8.18
CA VAL A 328 2.64 -2.86 9.59
C VAL A 328 1.73 -1.68 9.94
N LEU A 329 1.57 -0.69 9.06
CA LEU A 329 0.69 0.47 9.27
C LEU A 329 -0.73 0.08 9.75
N PRO A 330 -1.56 -0.64 8.97
CA PRO A 330 -2.92 -0.95 9.38
C PRO A 330 -2.94 -1.88 10.62
N THR A 331 -1.93 -2.75 10.77
CA THR A 331 -1.81 -3.63 11.93
C THR A 331 -1.59 -2.86 13.23
N VAL A 332 -0.69 -1.87 13.21
CA VAL A 332 -0.37 -1.01 14.36
C VAL A 332 -1.55 -0.11 14.72
N VAL A 333 -2.24 0.44 13.71
CA VAL A 333 -3.45 1.25 13.91
C VAL A 333 -4.53 0.42 14.61
N ALA A 334 -4.77 -0.80 14.14
CA ALA A 334 -5.75 -1.71 14.74
C ALA A 334 -5.36 -2.10 16.19
N TYR A 335 -4.07 -2.35 16.45
CA TYR A 335 -3.56 -2.70 17.78
C TYR A 335 -3.62 -1.54 18.79
N TYR A 336 -3.26 -0.33 18.36
CA TYR A 336 -3.13 0.83 19.25
C TYR A 336 -4.49 1.44 19.58
N PHE A 337 -5.35 1.62 18.59
CA PHE A 337 -6.65 2.28 18.75
C PHE A 337 -7.83 1.29 18.92
N GLY A 338 -7.62 0.02 18.62
CA GLY A 338 -8.65 -1.03 18.63
C GLY A 338 -9.40 -1.12 17.29
N SER A 339 -10.10 -2.25 17.07
CA SER A 339 -10.88 -2.48 15.84
C SER A 339 -12.03 -1.48 15.66
N GLU A 340 -12.69 -1.07 16.75
CA GLU A 340 -13.83 -0.13 16.69
C GLU A 340 -13.41 1.26 16.20
N ASN A 341 -12.22 1.72 16.59
CA ASN A 341 -11.68 3.02 16.21
C ASN A 341 -10.69 2.96 15.03
N PHE A 342 -10.59 1.80 14.36
CA PHE A 342 -9.68 1.61 13.24
C PHE A 342 -9.95 2.62 12.11
N LEU A 343 -11.20 2.77 11.68
CA LEU A 343 -11.55 3.64 10.55
C LEU A 343 -11.29 5.13 10.85
N PRO A 344 -11.74 5.72 11.98
CA PRO A 344 -11.37 7.10 12.33
C PRO A 344 -9.86 7.35 12.42
N ALA A 345 -9.13 6.41 13.04
CA ALA A 345 -7.67 6.49 13.15
C ALA A 345 -6.99 6.43 11.79
N TYR A 346 -7.35 5.45 10.97
CA TYR A 346 -6.79 5.24 9.64
C TYR A 346 -7.11 6.43 8.71
N LYS A 347 -8.28 7.06 8.84
CA LYS A 347 -8.62 8.31 8.15
C LYS A 347 -7.67 9.44 8.54
N PHE A 348 -7.43 9.64 9.83
CA PHE A 348 -6.52 10.68 10.31
C PHE A 348 -5.09 10.44 9.81
N LEU A 349 -4.59 9.20 9.90
CA LEU A 349 -3.26 8.84 9.42
C LEU A 349 -3.12 8.99 7.90
N SER A 350 -4.17 8.76 7.12
CA SER A 350 -4.12 8.89 5.65
C SER A 350 -3.72 10.29 5.17
N VAL A 351 -4.00 11.34 5.96
CA VAL A 351 -3.55 12.71 5.66
C VAL A 351 -2.01 12.81 5.66
N PHE A 352 -1.35 12.10 6.57
CA PHE A 352 0.11 12.07 6.64
C PHE A 352 0.73 11.20 5.54
N ILE A 353 -0.02 10.25 4.98
CA ILE A 353 0.45 9.45 3.84
C ILE A 353 0.59 10.32 2.57
N LEU A 354 -0.08 11.48 2.50
CA LEU A 354 0.13 12.44 1.41
C LEU A 354 1.55 13.02 1.39
N LEU A 355 2.29 13.00 2.51
CA LEU A 355 3.71 13.39 2.53
C LEU A 355 4.54 12.53 1.58
N ARG A 356 4.06 11.32 1.23
CA ARG A 356 4.70 10.45 0.25
C ARG A 356 5.14 11.19 -1.02
N SER A 357 4.26 12.03 -1.56
CA SER A 357 4.49 12.74 -2.82
C SER A 357 5.61 13.79 -2.73
N ALA A 358 5.89 14.31 -1.53
CA ALA A 358 6.93 15.31 -1.32
C ALA A 358 8.36 14.74 -1.43
N GLY A 359 8.53 13.43 -1.40
CA GLY A 359 9.86 12.83 -1.51
C GLY A 359 10.43 12.79 -2.93
N TYR A 360 9.58 12.82 -3.97
CA TYR A 360 10.07 12.85 -5.36
C TYR A 360 10.82 14.15 -5.70
N PRO A 361 10.28 15.35 -5.40
CA PRO A 361 11.02 16.61 -5.61
C PRO A 361 12.34 16.67 -4.82
N VAL A 362 12.40 16.10 -3.61
CA VAL A 362 13.63 16.10 -2.80
C VAL A 362 14.77 15.37 -3.50
N LEU A 363 14.48 14.22 -4.13
CA LEU A 363 15.49 13.50 -4.93
C LEU A 363 15.87 14.27 -6.19
N GLY A 364 14.90 14.86 -6.89
CA GLY A 364 15.16 15.68 -8.08
C GLY A 364 16.07 16.86 -7.77
N CYS A 365 15.72 17.68 -6.78
CA CYS A 365 16.52 18.83 -6.38
C CYS A 365 17.92 18.43 -5.87
N SER A 366 18.05 17.30 -5.16
CA SER A 366 19.37 16.79 -4.76
C SER A 366 20.23 16.51 -5.98
N TYR A 367 19.67 15.82 -6.98
CA TYR A 367 20.40 15.49 -8.20
C TYR A 367 20.77 16.75 -8.99
N ASP A 368 19.84 17.68 -9.17
CA ASP A 368 20.08 18.92 -9.92
C ASP A 368 21.14 19.82 -9.26
N LEU A 369 21.18 19.89 -7.93
CA LEU A 369 22.09 20.77 -7.19
C LEU A 369 23.46 20.14 -6.93
N THR A 370 23.53 18.82 -6.75
CA THR A 370 24.77 18.13 -6.32
C THR A 370 25.33 17.14 -7.34
N GLY A 371 24.61 16.89 -8.43
CA GLY A 371 24.97 15.87 -9.42
C GLY A 371 24.81 14.43 -8.90
N GLY A 372 24.15 14.21 -7.76
CA GLY A 372 23.99 12.90 -7.17
C GLY A 372 22.92 12.80 -6.09
N TYR A 373 22.75 11.58 -5.56
CA TYR A 373 21.73 11.26 -4.57
C TYR A 373 22.21 11.33 -3.11
N GLY A 374 23.50 11.57 -2.87
CA GLY A 374 24.08 11.52 -1.51
C GLY A 374 23.45 12.51 -0.54
N ALA A 375 23.15 13.74 -0.99
CA ALA A 375 22.52 14.75 -0.16
C ALA A 375 21.07 14.37 0.23
N ALA A 376 20.27 13.90 -0.74
CA ALA A 376 18.95 13.35 -0.46
C ALA A 376 19.01 12.11 0.44
N ASP A 377 19.98 11.23 0.26
CA ASP A 377 20.14 10.03 1.08
C ASP A 377 20.42 10.38 2.54
N LEU A 378 21.27 11.38 2.81
CA LEU A 378 21.54 11.88 4.16
C LEU A 378 20.29 12.52 4.78
N PHE A 379 19.57 13.33 4.00
CA PHE A 379 18.32 13.93 4.45
C PHE A 379 17.27 12.85 4.79
N PHE A 380 17.12 11.84 3.95
CA PHE A 380 16.23 10.72 4.16
C PHE A 380 16.63 9.83 5.35
N LEU A 381 17.93 9.63 5.59
CA LEU A 381 18.41 8.99 6.81
C LEU A 381 17.95 9.76 8.06
N GLY A 382 18.06 11.09 8.05
CA GLY A 382 17.57 11.94 9.14
C GLY A 382 16.06 11.79 9.37
N LEU A 383 15.26 11.74 8.30
CA LEU A 383 13.82 11.53 8.39
C LEU A 383 13.43 10.12 8.87
N LEU A 384 14.16 9.09 8.44
CA LEU A 384 13.96 7.73 8.92
C LEU A 384 14.35 7.59 10.40
N ALA A 385 15.45 8.21 10.82
CA ALA A 385 15.84 8.29 12.23
C ALA A 385 14.78 9.02 13.07
N LEU A 386 14.24 10.14 12.57
CA LEU A 386 13.12 10.84 13.21
C LEU A 386 11.88 9.94 13.32
N SER A 387 11.52 9.21 12.25
CA SER A 387 10.39 8.27 12.27
C SER A 387 10.57 7.18 13.33
N LEU A 388 11.80 6.68 13.49
CA LEU A 388 12.16 5.70 14.50
C LEU A 388 12.02 6.29 15.91
N VAL A 389 12.53 7.51 16.16
CA VAL A 389 12.38 8.19 17.46
C VAL A 389 10.90 8.39 17.80
N LEU A 390 10.08 8.84 16.84
CA LEU A 390 8.63 8.99 17.02
C LEU A 390 7.95 7.65 17.36
N SER A 391 8.43 6.54 16.82
CA SER A 391 7.91 5.20 17.15
C SER A 391 8.20 4.76 18.59
N PHE A 392 9.28 5.25 19.21
CA PHE A 392 9.59 4.98 20.61
C PHE A 392 8.75 5.81 21.59
N LEU A 393 8.26 6.98 21.16
CA LEU A 393 7.32 7.80 21.95
C LEU A 393 5.96 7.11 22.12
N LEU A 394 5.63 6.14 21.26
CA LEU A 394 4.44 5.30 21.38
C LEU A 394 4.66 4.21 22.45
N ARG A 395 4.06 4.40 23.62
CA ARG A 395 4.10 3.46 24.74
C ARG A 395 3.07 2.33 24.58
N GLU A 396 3.51 1.09 24.80
CA GLU A 396 2.65 -0.11 24.69
C GLU A 396 1.53 -0.12 25.74
N GLY A 397 1.76 0.42 26.94
CA GLY A 397 0.75 0.51 28.00
C GLY A 397 -0.41 1.48 27.71
N ARG A 398 -0.36 2.22 26.60
CA ARG A 398 -1.48 3.04 26.10
C ARG A 398 -2.24 2.40 24.94
N ALA A 399 -1.76 1.24 24.44
CA ALA A 399 -2.42 0.53 23.37
C ALA A 399 -3.68 -0.17 23.89
N ALA A 400 -4.77 -0.09 23.13
CA ALA A 400 -6.05 -0.72 23.47
C ALA A 400 -5.91 -2.22 23.77
N GLU A 401 -5.09 -2.93 22.98
CA GLU A 401 -4.84 -4.37 23.18
C GLU A 401 -3.67 -4.68 24.13
N GLY A 402 -2.75 -3.73 24.36
CA GLY A 402 -1.64 -3.88 25.31
C GLY A 402 -2.11 -3.91 26.77
N LEU A 403 -3.17 -3.15 27.08
CA LEU A 403 -3.83 -3.14 28.39
C LEU A 403 -4.49 -4.49 28.75
N ILE A 404 -4.86 -5.29 27.74
CA ILE A 404 -5.48 -6.60 27.94
C ILE A 404 -4.43 -7.67 28.30
N ARG A 405 -3.23 -7.61 27.71
CA ARG A 405 -2.15 -8.58 27.98
C ARG A 405 -1.56 -8.46 29.38
N HIS A 406 -1.47 -7.26 29.94
CA HIS A 406 -0.90 -7.04 31.28
C HIS A 406 -1.78 -7.49 32.45
N HIS A 407 -3.06 -7.80 32.22
CA HIS A 407 -3.96 -8.32 33.26
C HIS A 407 -4.09 -9.85 33.27
N HIS A 408 -3.35 -10.55 32.39
CA HIS A 408 -3.34 -12.01 32.28
C HIS A 408 -1.98 -12.66 32.60
N LEU A 409 -1.04 -11.86 33.08
CA LEU A 409 0.17 -12.30 33.81
C LEU A 409 0.03 -11.82 35.25
#